data_AF-A0A1G5CCA4-F1
#
_entry.id   AF-A0A1G5CCA4-F1
#
_cell.length_a   1.000
_cell.length_b   1.000
_cell.length_c   1.000
_cell.angle_alpha   90.00
_cell.angle_beta   90.00
_cell.angle_gamma   90.00
#
_symmetry.space_group_name_H-M   'P 1'
#
loop_
_entity.id
_entity.type
_entity.pdbx_description
1 polymer ?
#
loop_
_entity_poly.entity_id
_entity_poly.type
_entity_poly.pdbx_seq_one_letter_code
_entity_poly.pdbx_strand_id
1 'polypeptide(L)'
;MNIPYNVKRFISFLIIVSIGILIIFGIVVWRYNWNMNYFFNEKTIPLEGELVTDDEYLTIIPKEIVLNHKGIILRAEYRLSEELKENGFYIGAFHLPRLMLEKNPKDNHMLYSYAPGQMAKSAYSKDGEEGTYLEYFYPYKDIDFKEGDSLQLNLSSADLLKEIEEVFPIELNNWVDIPIEELAEYKIRIVKQKEDSLIVETSLRGKTGNYMSIKDSVYSIVGDQEIKTGNGGGSGTGQLNYYSFKGNYQVDQSFWQGDHYVHLYYISMEIGPYYENYPRLMLIEGE
;
A
#
# COMPACT_ATOMS: atom_id res chain seq x y z
N MET A 1 13.97 -56.68 -21.70
CA MET A 1 12.74 -57.24 -22.31
C MET A 1 12.55 -56.56 -23.66
N ASN A 2 12.56 -57.29 -24.78
CA ASN A 2 12.45 -56.70 -26.13
C ASN A 2 10.99 -56.35 -26.43
N ILE A 3 10.66 -55.06 -26.48
CA ILE A 3 9.33 -54.59 -26.86
C ILE A 3 9.09 -54.99 -28.33
N PRO A 4 7.97 -55.66 -28.68
CA PRO A 4 7.66 -56.08 -30.03
C PRO A 4 7.65 -54.90 -31.01
N TYR A 5 8.13 -55.11 -32.24
CA TYR A 5 8.25 -54.07 -33.26
C TYR A 5 6.94 -53.31 -33.53
N ASN A 6 5.81 -54.03 -33.55
CA ASN A 6 4.48 -53.44 -33.76
C ASN A 6 4.04 -52.53 -32.59
N VAL A 7 4.44 -52.87 -31.36
CA VAL A 7 4.16 -52.05 -30.17
C VAL A 7 5.00 -50.77 -30.20
N LYS A 8 6.28 -50.86 -30.61
CA LYS A 8 7.13 -49.67 -30.79
C LYS A 8 6.57 -48.71 -31.84
N ARG A 9 6.11 -49.22 -33.00
CA ARG A 9 5.47 -48.39 -34.04
C ARG A 9 4.19 -47.71 -33.55
N PHE A 10 3.35 -48.42 -32.82
CA PHE A 10 2.11 -47.86 -32.26
C PHE A 10 2.40 -46.75 -31.23
N ILE A 11 3.38 -46.96 -30.34
CA ILE A 11 3.82 -45.94 -29.38
C ILE A 11 4.39 -44.70 -30.11
N SER A 12 5.24 -44.89 -31.12
CA SER A 12 5.76 -43.77 -31.92
C SER A 12 4.66 -42.98 -32.63
N PHE A 13 3.65 -43.68 -33.18
CA PHE A 13 2.49 -43.04 -33.79
C PHE A 13 1.69 -42.21 -32.78
N LEU A 14 1.40 -42.76 -31.59
CA LEU A 14 0.73 -42.02 -30.53
C LEU A 14 1.50 -40.77 -30.11
N ILE A 15 2.83 -40.86 -29.94
CA ILE A 15 3.67 -39.71 -29.62
C ILE A 15 3.55 -38.62 -30.70
N ILE A 16 3.62 -38.99 -31.98
CA ILE A 16 3.49 -38.03 -33.09
C ILE A 16 2.12 -37.36 -33.09
N VAL A 17 1.04 -38.12 -32.88
CA VAL A 17 -0.33 -37.57 -32.82
C VAL A 17 -0.49 -36.64 -31.61
N SER A 18 0.00 -37.03 -30.43
CA SER A 18 -0.03 -36.18 -29.23
C SER A 18 0.76 -34.88 -29.43
N ILE A 19 1.95 -34.94 -30.04
CA ILE A 19 2.73 -33.75 -30.39
C ILE A 19 1.96 -32.87 -31.39
N GLY A 20 1.33 -33.47 -32.41
CA GLY A 20 0.52 -32.74 -33.37
C GLY A 20 -0.66 -32.00 -32.72
N ILE A 21 -1.38 -32.64 -31.81
CA ILE A 21 -2.47 -32.02 -31.04
C ILE A 21 -1.93 -30.88 -30.17
N LEU A 22 -0.80 -31.08 -29.49
CA LEU A 22 -0.17 -30.04 -28.67
C LEU A 22 0.28 -28.83 -29.49
N ILE A 23 0.83 -29.05 -30.68
CA ILE A 23 1.22 -27.97 -31.60
C ILE A 23 -0.01 -27.19 -32.05
N ILE A 24 -1.07 -27.88 -32.50
CA ILE A 24 -2.31 -27.22 -32.93
C ILE A 24 -2.93 -26.43 -31.77
N PHE A 25 -3.02 -27.03 -30.58
CA PHE A 25 -3.54 -26.36 -29.40
C PHE A 25 -2.68 -25.14 -29.02
N GLY A 26 -1.36 -25.27 -29.06
CA GLY A 26 -0.43 -24.17 -28.83
C GLY A 26 -0.62 -23.01 -29.82
N ILE A 27 -0.77 -23.29 -31.11
CA ILE A 27 -1.03 -22.27 -32.15
C ILE A 27 -2.38 -21.59 -31.92
N VAL A 28 -3.42 -22.35 -31.60
CA VAL A 28 -4.77 -21.81 -31.32
C VAL A 28 -4.70 -20.90 -30.09
N VAL A 29 -4.15 -21.36 -28.98
CA VAL A 29 -4.00 -20.54 -27.76
C VAL A 29 -3.17 -19.28 -28.04
N TRP A 30 -2.05 -19.41 -28.75
CA TRP A 30 -1.21 -18.26 -29.13
C TRP A 30 -1.96 -17.23 -29.96
N ARG A 31 -2.73 -17.69 -30.96
CA ARG A 31 -3.43 -16.80 -31.90
C ARG A 31 -4.64 -16.10 -31.29
N TYR A 32 -5.33 -16.77 -30.36
CA TYR A 32 -6.55 -16.24 -29.74
C TYR A 32 -6.30 -15.54 -28.39
N ASN A 33 -5.11 -15.67 -27.80
CA ASN A 33 -4.76 -15.01 -26.55
C ASN A 33 -3.70 -13.94 -26.79
N TRP A 34 -4.17 -12.71 -27.00
CA TRP A 34 -3.36 -11.57 -27.43
C TRP A 34 -2.14 -11.30 -26.51
N ASN A 35 -2.28 -11.53 -25.20
CA ASN A 35 -1.22 -11.29 -24.22
C ASN A 35 -0.10 -12.35 -24.22
N MET A 36 -0.29 -13.48 -24.91
CA MET A 36 0.78 -14.49 -25.07
C MET A 36 1.96 -13.97 -25.89
N ASN A 37 1.74 -12.95 -26.73
CA ASN A 37 2.81 -12.26 -27.42
C ASN A 37 3.85 -11.67 -26.44
N TYR A 38 3.41 -11.29 -25.24
CA TYR A 38 4.27 -10.75 -24.19
C TYR A 38 4.92 -11.82 -23.30
N PHE A 39 4.81 -13.11 -23.65
CA PHE A 39 5.46 -14.17 -22.88
C PHE A 39 6.98 -14.15 -23.05
N PHE A 40 7.46 -13.75 -24.23
CA PHE A 40 8.88 -13.66 -24.56
C PHE A 40 9.35 -12.24 -24.90
N ASN A 41 8.42 -11.35 -25.27
CA ASN A 41 8.70 -9.98 -25.66
C ASN A 41 7.79 -9.05 -24.87
N GLU A 42 8.19 -8.69 -23.66
CA GLU A 42 7.50 -7.64 -22.91
C GLU A 42 7.54 -6.33 -23.72
N LYS A 43 6.43 -5.58 -23.69
CA LYS A 43 6.34 -4.28 -24.36
C LYS A 43 6.43 -3.20 -23.30
N THR A 44 7.49 -2.41 -23.33
CA THR A 44 7.65 -1.22 -22.51
C THR A 44 7.16 -0.01 -23.28
N ILE A 45 6.34 0.81 -22.62
CA ILE A 45 5.74 2.03 -23.15
C ILE A 45 6.15 3.17 -22.21
N PRO A 46 7.02 4.10 -22.64
CA PRO A 46 7.35 5.27 -21.83
C PRO A 46 6.10 6.13 -21.62
N LEU A 47 6.03 6.83 -20.51
CA LEU A 47 4.88 7.66 -20.14
C LEU A 47 5.30 9.10 -19.90
N GLU A 48 4.38 10.01 -20.21
CA GLU A 48 4.50 11.43 -19.90
C GLU A 48 3.41 11.90 -18.93
N GLY A 49 3.69 13.03 -18.27
CA GLY A 49 2.78 13.71 -17.38
C GLY A 49 3.09 13.53 -15.90
N GLU A 50 2.38 14.28 -15.07
CA GLU A 50 2.51 14.27 -13.62
C GLU A 50 1.11 14.27 -13.00
N LEU A 51 0.93 13.42 -11.99
CA LEU A 51 -0.29 13.34 -11.20
C LEU A 51 -0.05 14.06 -9.89
N VAL A 52 -0.59 15.26 -9.75
CA VAL A 52 -0.42 16.13 -8.58
C VAL A 52 -1.69 16.11 -7.75
N THR A 53 -1.57 16.04 -6.42
CA THR A 53 -2.70 16.20 -5.49
C THR A 53 -3.19 17.65 -5.45
N ASP A 54 -4.45 17.88 -5.10
CA ASP A 54 -5.04 19.24 -5.06
C ASP A 54 -4.33 20.19 -4.07
N ASP A 55 -3.72 19.63 -3.02
CA ASP A 55 -2.91 20.33 -2.02
C ASP A 55 -1.43 20.48 -2.43
N GLU A 56 -1.05 19.98 -3.62
CA GLU A 56 0.30 19.98 -4.18
C GLU A 56 1.35 19.27 -3.29
N TYR A 57 0.91 18.52 -2.28
CA TYR A 57 1.78 17.83 -1.34
C TYR A 57 2.47 16.61 -1.92
N LEU A 58 1.82 15.90 -2.84
CA LEU A 58 2.35 14.70 -3.47
C LEU A 58 2.20 14.80 -4.99
N THR A 59 3.32 14.61 -5.68
CA THR A 59 3.35 14.40 -7.12
C THR A 59 3.77 12.96 -7.41
N ILE A 60 3.00 12.25 -8.22
CA ILE A 60 3.36 10.95 -8.79
C ILE A 60 3.75 11.15 -10.25
N ILE A 61 4.92 10.64 -10.63
CA ILE A 61 5.48 10.79 -11.98
C ILE A 61 5.54 9.40 -12.61
N PRO A 62 4.54 8.98 -13.40
CA PRO A 62 4.63 7.73 -14.13
C PRO A 62 5.81 7.79 -15.11
N LYS A 63 6.59 6.71 -15.20
CA LYS A 63 7.76 6.62 -16.08
C LYS A 63 7.49 5.73 -17.27
N GLU A 64 6.92 4.56 -17.00
CA GLU A 64 6.61 3.58 -18.04
C GLU A 64 5.55 2.59 -17.58
N ILE A 65 4.87 2.01 -18.57
CA ILE A 65 4.12 0.77 -18.42
C ILE A 65 4.89 -0.36 -19.12
N VAL A 66 5.05 -1.48 -18.42
CA VAL A 66 5.53 -2.73 -19.00
C VAL A 66 4.35 -3.69 -19.12
N LEU A 67 3.97 -4.00 -20.36
CA LEU A 67 2.98 -5.02 -20.68
C LEU A 67 3.72 -6.37 -20.77
N ASN A 68 3.43 -7.26 -19.82
CA ASN A 68 3.90 -8.65 -19.87
C ASN A 68 2.73 -9.62 -20.03
N HIS A 69 2.98 -10.93 -20.07
CA HIS A 69 1.93 -11.94 -20.27
C HIS A 69 0.94 -12.07 -19.11
N LYS A 70 1.25 -11.56 -17.92
CA LYS A 70 0.39 -11.66 -16.72
C LYS A 70 -0.46 -10.41 -16.50
N GLY A 71 0.02 -9.25 -16.91
CA GLY A 71 -0.62 -7.98 -16.63
C GLY A 71 0.22 -6.78 -17.01
N ILE A 72 -0.17 -5.67 -16.41
CA ILE A 72 0.43 -4.34 -16.57
C ILE A 72 1.32 -4.10 -15.35
N ILE A 73 2.57 -3.71 -15.57
CA ILE A 73 3.43 -3.15 -14.53
C ILE A 73 3.53 -1.66 -14.77
N LEU A 74 3.12 -0.84 -13.81
CA LEU A 74 3.37 0.60 -13.82
C LEU A 74 4.62 0.89 -12.98
N ARG A 75 5.58 1.61 -13.56
CA ARG A 75 6.71 2.18 -12.83
C ARG A 75 6.51 3.68 -12.69
N ALA A 76 6.69 4.19 -11.48
CA ALA A 76 6.49 5.60 -11.17
C ALA A 76 7.50 6.08 -10.13
N GLU A 77 7.81 7.37 -10.16
CA GLU A 77 8.49 8.06 -9.06
C GLU A 77 7.48 8.89 -8.28
N TYR A 78 7.92 9.40 -7.12
CA TYR A 78 7.14 10.37 -6.36
C TYR A 78 8.00 11.54 -5.93
N ARG A 79 7.37 12.70 -5.73
CA ARG A 79 7.96 13.87 -5.09
C ARG A 79 7.01 14.39 -4.03
N LEU A 80 7.54 14.71 -2.86
CA LEU A 80 6.83 15.48 -1.85
C LEU A 80 7.09 16.98 -2.05
N SER A 81 6.17 17.83 -1.61
CA SER A 81 6.41 19.27 -1.52
C SER A 81 7.60 19.57 -0.59
N GLU A 82 8.29 20.69 -0.83
CA GLU A 82 9.42 21.10 0.03
C GLU A 82 8.97 21.33 1.48
N GLU A 83 7.77 21.88 1.69
CA GLU A 83 7.18 22.04 3.03
C GLU A 83 7.11 20.72 3.80
N LEU A 84 6.64 19.64 3.16
CA LEU A 84 6.55 18.33 3.82
C LEU A 84 7.92 17.72 4.08
N LYS A 85 8.86 17.87 3.14
CA LYS A 85 10.24 17.41 3.32
C LYS A 85 10.93 18.13 4.48
N GLU A 86 10.81 19.46 4.55
CA GLU A 86 11.37 20.28 5.63
C GLU A 86 10.75 19.91 6.99
N ASN A 87 9.48 19.53 7.01
CA ASN A 87 8.80 19.03 8.19
C ASN A 87 9.13 17.57 8.55
N GLY A 88 9.99 16.89 7.78
CA GLY A 88 10.45 15.54 8.03
C GLY A 88 9.47 14.43 7.60
N PHE A 89 8.50 14.73 6.74
CA PHE A 89 7.61 13.72 6.20
C PHE A 89 8.25 12.94 5.05
N TYR A 90 7.96 11.65 4.99
CA TYR A 90 8.40 10.75 3.93
C TYR A 90 7.35 9.67 3.63
N ILE A 91 7.52 8.96 2.51
CA ILE A 91 6.73 7.75 2.18
C ILE A 91 7.50 6.53 2.67
N GLY A 92 6.91 5.77 3.58
CA GLY A 92 7.51 4.55 4.10
C GLY A 92 7.49 3.40 3.09
N ALA A 93 8.47 2.48 3.17
CA ALA A 93 8.57 1.33 2.26
C ALA A 93 7.33 0.42 2.24
N PHE A 94 6.57 0.39 3.34
CA PHE A 94 5.32 -0.37 3.49
C PHE A 94 4.06 0.50 3.38
N HIS A 95 4.22 1.81 3.15
CA HIS A 95 3.17 2.83 3.09
C HIS A 95 3.17 3.53 1.73
N LEU A 96 3.40 2.76 0.65
CA LEU A 96 3.45 3.31 -0.71
C LEU A 96 2.11 3.92 -1.10
N PRO A 97 2.11 4.99 -1.94
CA PRO A 97 0.90 5.55 -2.52
C PRO A 97 0.04 4.48 -3.16
N ARG A 98 -1.26 4.51 -2.90
CA ARG A 98 -2.24 3.57 -3.42
C ARG A 98 -2.70 4.03 -4.79
N LEU A 99 -2.05 3.51 -5.82
CA LEU A 99 -2.35 3.82 -7.21
C LEU A 99 -3.36 2.82 -7.80
N MET A 100 -4.38 3.33 -8.47
CA MET A 100 -5.37 2.57 -9.20
C MET A 100 -5.21 2.81 -10.70
N LEU A 101 -5.47 1.77 -11.50
CA LEU A 101 -5.56 1.90 -12.95
C LEU A 101 -7.00 1.71 -13.41
N GLU A 102 -7.48 2.66 -14.19
CA GLU A 102 -8.78 2.62 -14.85
C GLU A 102 -8.59 2.50 -16.36
N LYS A 103 -9.44 1.69 -16.99
CA LYS A 103 -9.42 1.41 -18.42
C LYS A 103 -10.51 2.17 -19.14
N ASN A 104 -10.20 2.76 -20.30
CA ASN A 104 -11.13 3.48 -21.17
C ASN A 104 -12.05 4.39 -20.32
N PRO A 105 -11.47 5.31 -19.53
CA PRO A 105 -12.26 6.18 -18.68
C PRO A 105 -13.28 6.88 -19.57
N LYS A 106 -14.54 6.82 -19.17
CA LYS A 106 -15.58 7.59 -19.86
C LYS A 106 -15.34 9.05 -19.48
N ASP A 107 -15.45 9.98 -20.44
CA ASP A 107 -15.49 11.44 -20.22
C ASP A 107 -16.64 11.93 -19.30
N ASN A 108 -17.22 11.03 -18.51
CA ASN A 108 -18.33 11.33 -17.63
C ASN A 108 -17.81 12.01 -16.36
N HIS A 109 -18.10 13.30 -16.28
CA HIS A 109 -18.23 14.10 -15.06
C HIS A 109 -19.31 13.57 -14.07
N MET A 110 -19.50 12.26 -13.95
CA MET A 110 -20.52 11.72 -13.04
C MET A 110 -20.02 11.72 -11.61
N LEU A 111 -20.69 12.57 -10.82
CA LEU A 111 -20.75 12.56 -9.38
C LEU A 111 -21.13 11.18 -8.84
N TYR A 112 -20.57 10.82 -7.68
CA TYR A 112 -20.98 9.76 -6.75
C TYR A 112 -20.34 8.36 -6.82
N SER A 113 -19.62 8.06 -5.73
CA SER A 113 -19.63 6.82 -4.91
C SER A 113 -18.73 5.60 -5.22
N TYR A 114 -17.92 5.51 -6.28
CA TYR A 114 -16.98 4.37 -6.41
C TYR A 114 -15.58 4.84 -6.78
N ALA A 115 -14.57 4.32 -6.06
CA ALA A 115 -13.16 4.53 -6.38
C ALA A 115 -12.93 4.08 -7.84
N PRO A 116 -12.56 4.99 -8.76
CA PRO A 116 -12.46 4.65 -10.15
C PRO A 116 -11.18 3.83 -10.38
N GLY A 117 -11.36 2.58 -10.82
CA GLY A 117 -10.27 1.72 -11.26
C GLY A 117 -9.93 0.56 -10.31
N GLN A 118 -8.93 -0.20 -10.74
CA GLN A 118 -8.47 -1.42 -10.08
C GLN A 118 -7.20 -1.13 -9.30
N MET A 119 -7.18 -1.52 -8.01
CA MET A 119 -5.98 -1.47 -7.18
C MET A 119 -4.92 -2.45 -7.67
N ALA A 120 -3.65 -2.06 -7.51
CA ALA A 120 -2.53 -2.95 -7.78
C ALA A 120 -2.63 -4.20 -6.90
N LYS A 121 -2.34 -5.37 -7.48
CA LYS A 121 -2.25 -6.63 -6.72
C LYS A 121 -1.02 -6.62 -5.80
N SER A 122 0.03 -5.91 -6.20
CA SER A 122 1.24 -5.73 -5.41
C SER A 122 1.90 -4.41 -5.76
N ALA A 123 2.54 -3.79 -4.77
CA ALA A 123 3.31 -2.57 -4.92
C ALA A 123 4.63 -2.71 -4.15
N TYR A 124 5.74 -2.26 -4.72
CA TYR A 124 7.06 -2.31 -4.10
C TYR A 124 7.88 -1.08 -4.45
N SER A 125 8.79 -0.71 -3.56
CA SER A 125 9.88 0.19 -3.87
C SER A 125 11.06 -0.62 -4.41
N LYS A 126 11.75 -0.13 -5.43
CA LYS A 126 12.91 -0.76 -6.07
C LYS A 126 13.99 0.26 -6.35
N ASP A 127 15.24 -0.15 -6.19
CA ASP A 127 16.40 0.65 -6.60
C ASP A 127 16.69 0.40 -8.08
N GLY A 128 16.73 1.48 -8.86
CA GLY A 128 17.14 1.51 -10.26
C GLY A 128 18.42 2.32 -10.47
N GLU A 129 18.90 2.39 -11.71
CA GLU A 129 20.12 3.12 -12.07
C GLU A 129 19.99 4.64 -11.83
N GLU A 130 18.79 5.18 -12.01
CA GLU A 130 18.47 6.61 -11.83
C GLU A 130 17.93 6.96 -10.44
N GLY A 131 17.85 5.97 -9.54
CA GLY A 131 17.34 6.13 -8.19
C GLY A 131 16.22 5.14 -7.85
N THR A 132 15.55 5.38 -6.72
CA THR A 132 14.47 4.51 -6.24
C THR A 132 13.16 4.84 -6.94
N TYR A 133 12.48 3.82 -7.47
CA TYR A 133 11.17 3.92 -8.12
C TYR A 133 10.15 2.96 -7.51
N LEU A 134 8.88 3.26 -7.72
CA LEU A 134 7.74 2.47 -7.29
C LEU A 134 7.26 1.57 -8.43
N GLU A 135 7.02 0.29 -8.15
CA GLU A 135 6.53 -0.69 -9.11
C GLU A 135 5.18 -1.24 -8.66
N TYR A 136 4.16 -1.11 -9.52
CA TYR A 136 2.79 -1.55 -9.26
C TYR A 136 2.36 -2.58 -10.30
N PHE A 137 1.85 -3.73 -9.86
CA PHE A 137 1.42 -4.80 -10.76
C PHE A 137 -0.11 -4.97 -10.77
N TYR A 138 -0.68 -4.94 -11.97
CA TYR A 138 -2.12 -5.06 -12.23
C TYR A 138 -2.40 -6.24 -13.17
N PRO A 139 -2.96 -7.35 -12.68
CA PRO A 139 -3.25 -8.52 -13.51
C PRO A 139 -4.35 -8.24 -14.55
N TYR A 140 -4.24 -8.81 -15.75
CA TYR A 140 -5.29 -8.66 -16.78
C TYR A 140 -6.64 -9.28 -16.39
N LYS A 141 -6.64 -10.22 -15.44
CA LYS A 141 -7.91 -10.76 -14.91
C LYS A 141 -8.71 -9.73 -14.10
N ASP A 142 -8.04 -8.69 -13.62
CA ASP A 142 -8.62 -7.64 -12.77
C ASP A 142 -8.84 -6.35 -13.57
N ILE A 143 -8.03 -6.13 -14.61
CA ILE A 143 -8.22 -5.09 -15.63
C ILE A 143 -8.33 -5.79 -16.97
N ASP A 144 -9.54 -5.89 -17.56
CA ASP A 144 -9.78 -6.47 -18.90
C ASP A 144 -9.20 -5.57 -20.01
N PHE A 145 -7.92 -5.27 -19.90
CA PHE A 145 -7.14 -4.46 -20.82
C PHE A 145 -6.85 -5.22 -22.10
N LYS A 146 -6.89 -4.51 -23.21
CA LYS A 146 -6.40 -4.95 -24.51
C LYS A 146 -5.45 -3.90 -25.04
N GLU A 147 -4.48 -4.33 -25.85
CA GLU A 147 -3.58 -3.39 -26.53
C GLU A 147 -4.38 -2.34 -27.31
N GLY A 148 -4.04 -1.06 -27.09
CA GLY A 148 -4.74 0.10 -27.66
C GLY A 148 -5.85 0.69 -26.77
N ASP A 149 -6.23 0.04 -25.67
CA ASP A 149 -7.09 0.65 -24.67
C ASP A 149 -6.36 1.82 -23.98
N SER A 150 -7.07 2.91 -23.71
CA SER A 150 -6.53 4.01 -22.92
C SER A 150 -6.55 3.65 -21.43
N LEU A 151 -5.55 4.15 -20.69
CA LEU A 151 -5.42 3.94 -19.26
C LEU A 151 -5.39 5.29 -18.54
N GLN A 152 -5.96 5.32 -17.35
CA GLN A 152 -5.91 6.46 -16.45
C GLN A 152 -5.39 6.00 -15.10
N LEU A 153 -4.44 6.76 -14.59
CA LEU A 153 -3.89 6.59 -13.26
C LEU A 153 -4.69 7.43 -12.28
N ASN A 154 -5.13 6.82 -11.19
CA ASN A 154 -5.84 7.48 -10.11
C ASN A 154 -5.08 7.28 -8.79
N LEU A 155 -4.92 8.33 -7.99
CA LEU A 155 -4.37 8.23 -6.64
C LEU A 155 -5.51 8.05 -5.63
N SER A 156 -5.58 6.87 -5.00
CA SER A 156 -6.57 6.58 -3.97
C SER A 156 -6.27 7.25 -2.63
N SER A 157 -5.04 7.11 -2.16
CA SER A 157 -4.48 7.78 -0.98
C SER A 157 -3.00 7.44 -0.86
N ALA A 158 -2.27 8.14 0.01
CA ALA A 158 -0.90 7.90 0.37
C ALA A 158 -0.71 8.24 1.86
N ASP A 159 -0.08 7.35 2.61
CA ASP A 159 0.24 7.62 4.01
C ASP A 159 1.65 8.21 4.09
N LEU A 160 1.75 9.47 4.48
CA LEU A 160 3.04 10.08 4.83
C LEU A 160 3.37 9.80 6.28
N LEU A 161 4.63 9.52 6.56
CA LEU A 161 5.14 9.25 7.89
C LEU A 161 6.11 10.34 8.31
N LYS A 162 6.07 10.72 9.58
CA LYS A 162 7.13 11.50 10.24
C LYS A 162 7.54 10.78 11.50
N GLU A 163 8.83 10.49 11.62
CA GLU A 163 9.41 9.89 12.81
C GLU A 163 9.29 10.84 14.00
N ILE A 164 8.96 10.24 15.15
CA ILE A 164 8.95 10.89 16.46
C ILE A 164 10.04 10.23 17.31
N GLU A 165 9.96 8.91 17.47
CA GLU A 165 10.88 8.09 18.29
C GLU A 165 11.15 8.69 19.69
N GLU A 166 10.07 9.08 20.39
CA GLU A 166 10.13 9.69 21.71
C GLU A 166 9.39 8.86 22.78
N VAL A 167 9.96 8.84 23.98
CA VAL A 167 9.43 8.09 25.13
C VAL A 167 8.93 9.06 26.19
N PHE A 168 7.69 8.84 26.64
CA PHE A 168 7.04 9.66 27.66
C PHE A 168 6.63 8.80 28.86
N PRO A 169 6.89 9.25 30.10
CA PRO A 169 6.36 8.59 31.28
C PRO A 169 4.85 8.75 31.35
N ILE A 170 4.15 7.71 31.81
CA ILE A 170 2.70 7.72 32.00
C ILE A 170 2.34 7.37 33.44
N GLU A 171 1.44 8.18 34.00
CA GLU A 171 0.73 7.83 35.23
C GLU A 171 -0.55 7.07 34.89
N LEU A 172 -0.77 5.93 35.55
CA LEU A 172 -1.95 5.11 35.34
C LEU A 172 -3.24 5.85 35.70
N ASN A 173 -4.30 5.57 34.94
CA ASN A 173 -5.66 6.09 35.07
C ASN A 173 -5.82 7.60 34.82
N ASN A 174 -4.73 8.33 34.56
CA ASN A 174 -4.74 9.74 34.20
C ASN A 174 -4.51 9.92 32.70
N TRP A 175 -5.07 11.00 32.16
CA TRP A 175 -4.73 11.43 30.80
C TRP A 175 -3.40 12.15 30.81
N VAL A 176 -2.51 11.76 29.91
CA VAL A 176 -1.25 12.45 29.65
C VAL A 176 -1.36 13.15 28.30
N ASP A 177 -1.11 14.46 28.30
CA ASP A 177 -1.10 15.29 27.11
C ASP A 177 0.34 15.35 26.57
N ILE A 178 0.54 14.91 25.33
CA ILE A 178 1.82 14.88 24.64
C ILE A 178 1.69 15.78 23.40
N PRO A 179 2.34 16.96 23.38
CA PRO A 179 2.35 17.81 22.20
C PRO A 179 3.26 17.20 21.12
N ILE A 180 2.74 17.07 19.90
CA ILE A 180 3.55 16.79 18.71
C ILE A 180 3.71 18.11 17.98
N GLU A 181 4.91 18.70 18.10
CA GLU A 181 5.19 20.08 17.71
C GLU A 181 4.60 20.42 16.34
N GLU A 182 3.80 21.49 16.33
CA GLU A 182 3.09 22.07 15.17
C GLU A 182 2.11 21.16 14.42
N LEU A 183 2.09 19.85 14.68
CA LEU A 183 1.32 18.87 13.91
C LEU A 183 0.05 18.39 14.62
N ALA A 184 0.14 18.05 15.91
CA ALA A 184 -0.98 17.46 16.62
C ALA A 184 -0.87 17.56 18.15
N GLU A 185 -2.00 17.35 18.82
CA GLU A 185 -2.07 17.11 20.25
C GLU A 185 -2.47 15.65 20.46
N TYR A 186 -1.59 14.85 21.05
CA TYR A 186 -1.84 13.45 21.37
C TYR A 186 -2.12 13.30 22.85
N LYS A 187 -3.13 12.49 23.18
CA LYS A 187 -3.50 12.16 24.56
C LYS A 187 -3.53 10.66 24.70
N ILE A 188 -3.03 10.16 25.82
CA ILE A 188 -3.08 8.75 26.17
C ILE A 188 -3.48 8.55 27.62
N ARG A 189 -4.25 7.50 27.88
CA ARG A 189 -4.59 7.02 29.22
C ARG A 189 -4.49 5.49 29.26
N ILE A 190 -3.79 4.98 30.26
CA ILE A 190 -3.69 3.55 30.54
C ILE A 190 -4.53 3.23 31.76
N VAL A 191 -5.51 2.33 31.64
CA VAL A 191 -6.39 1.93 32.74
C VAL A 191 -6.16 0.45 33.05
N LYS A 192 -5.89 0.12 34.32
CA LYS A 192 -5.85 -1.29 34.76
C LYS A 192 -7.27 -1.86 34.74
N GLN A 193 -7.47 -2.94 33.99
CA GLN A 193 -8.76 -3.63 33.95
C GLN A 193 -8.75 -4.88 34.84
N LYS A 194 -7.69 -5.70 34.73
CA LYS A 194 -7.45 -6.91 35.53
C LYS A 194 -5.95 -7.00 35.86
N GLU A 195 -5.56 -8.03 36.62
CA GLU A 195 -4.15 -8.29 36.92
C GLU A 195 -3.32 -8.61 35.67
N ASP A 196 -3.94 -9.16 34.63
CA ASP A 196 -3.30 -9.59 33.38
C ASP A 196 -3.75 -8.76 32.17
N SER A 197 -4.46 -7.64 32.38
CA SER A 197 -4.94 -6.81 31.27
C SER A 197 -5.07 -5.33 31.57
N LEU A 198 -4.84 -4.52 30.54
CA LEU A 198 -5.00 -3.08 30.55
C LEU A 198 -5.85 -2.60 29.38
N ILE A 199 -6.38 -1.39 29.53
CA ILE A 199 -7.02 -0.64 28.45
C ILE A 199 -6.12 0.55 28.11
N VAL A 200 -5.77 0.70 26.83
CA VAL A 200 -5.15 1.92 26.30
C VAL A 200 -6.23 2.72 25.59
N GLU A 201 -6.40 3.97 26.00
CA GLU A 201 -7.25 4.93 25.32
C GLU A 201 -6.39 6.06 24.80
N THR A 202 -6.58 6.42 23.54
CA THR A 202 -5.84 7.50 22.89
C THR A 202 -6.77 8.45 22.17
N SER A 203 -6.35 9.71 22.07
CA SER A 203 -6.97 10.73 21.24
C SER A 203 -5.88 11.54 20.56
N LEU A 204 -6.06 11.82 19.29
CA LEU A 204 -5.18 12.67 18.50
C LEU A 204 -6.01 13.78 17.90
N ARG A 205 -5.58 15.03 18.07
CA ARG A 205 -6.14 16.18 17.40
C ARG A 205 -5.11 16.80 16.47
N GLY A 206 -5.24 16.56 15.17
CA GLY A 206 -4.39 17.10 14.13
C GLY A 206 -4.65 18.59 13.85
N LYS A 207 -3.67 19.25 13.24
CA LYS A 207 -3.73 20.67 12.85
C LYS A 207 -3.65 20.90 11.34
N THR A 208 -3.61 19.83 10.54
CA THR A 208 -3.23 19.88 9.12
C THR A 208 -4.40 19.84 8.14
N GLY A 209 -5.61 19.50 8.59
CA GLY A 209 -6.76 19.25 7.70
C GLY A 209 -6.93 17.80 7.31
N ASN A 210 -6.00 16.91 7.69
CA ASN A 210 -5.86 15.56 7.13
C ASN A 210 -6.25 14.47 8.14
N TYR A 211 -6.47 13.25 7.68
CA TYR A 211 -6.55 12.09 8.59
C TYR A 211 -5.15 11.82 9.14
N MET A 212 -5.06 11.66 10.46
CA MET A 212 -3.81 11.41 11.14
C MET A 212 -3.94 10.27 12.14
N SER A 213 -2.86 9.53 12.34
CA SER A 213 -2.76 8.51 13.39
C SER A 213 -1.35 8.49 13.97
N ILE A 214 -1.19 7.96 15.18
CA ILE A 214 0.14 7.75 15.78
C ILE A 214 0.35 6.27 15.98
N LYS A 215 1.55 5.80 15.63
CA LYS A 215 2.01 4.49 16.03
C LYS A 215 2.67 4.59 17.40
N ASP A 216 2.02 4.01 18.40
CA ASP A 216 2.50 3.96 19.77
C ASP A 216 2.71 2.53 20.28
N SER A 217 3.44 2.41 21.39
CA SER A 217 3.52 1.20 22.20
C SER A 217 3.68 1.56 23.68
N VAL A 218 2.89 0.89 24.51
CA VAL A 218 2.95 0.99 25.97
C VAL A 218 3.80 -0.15 26.53
N TYR A 219 4.66 0.18 27.48
CA TYR A 219 5.49 -0.77 28.21
C TYR A 219 5.76 -0.30 29.64
N SER A 220 6.31 -1.20 30.46
CA SER A 220 6.74 -0.93 31.84
C SER A 220 8.20 -1.33 32.02
N ILE A 221 8.95 -0.59 32.85
CA ILE A 221 10.34 -0.91 33.20
C ILE A 221 10.38 -1.44 34.64
N VAL A 222 10.81 -2.69 34.80
CA VAL A 222 10.96 -3.36 36.11
C VAL A 222 12.44 -3.72 36.30
N GLY A 223 13.16 -2.94 37.11
CA GLY A 223 14.62 -3.04 37.17
C GLY A 223 15.23 -2.69 35.81
N ASP A 224 15.98 -3.62 35.21
CA ASP A 224 16.59 -3.46 33.88
C ASP A 224 15.78 -4.14 32.75
N GLN A 225 14.54 -4.55 33.02
CA GLN A 225 13.71 -5.30 32.07
C GLN A 225 12.54 -4.48 31.53
N GLU A 226 12.39 -4.49 30.20
CA GLU A 226 11.24 -3.91 29.52
C GLU A 226 10.11 -4.95 29.38
N ILE A 227 8.98 -4.67 30.03
CA ILE A 227 7.77 -5.50 29.99
C ILE A 227 6.78 -4.86 29.01
N LYS A 228 6.70 -5.43 27.81
CA LYS A 228 5.80 -4.94 26.74
C LYS A 228 4.37 -5.47 26.91
N THR A 229 3.43 -4.72 26.33
CA THR A 229 2.07 -5.21 26.10
C THR A 229 2.07 -6.41 25.14
N GLY A 230 1.23 -7.41 25.45
CA GLY A 230 1.05 -8.62 24.67
C GLY A 230 -0.09 -8.52 23.66
N ASN A 231 -0.71 -9.67 23.35
CA ASN A 231 -1.84 -9.73 22.42
C ASN A 231 -2.98 -8.80 22.87
N GLY A 232 -3.58 -8.12 21.91
CA GLY A 232 -4.66 -7.19 22.16
C GLY A 232 -5.43 -6.84 20.90
N GLY A 233 -6.50 -6.10 21.10
CA GLY A 233 -7.37 -5.62 20.04
C GLY A 233 -8.12 -4.39 20.50
N GLY A 234 -8.53 -3.57 19.54
CA GLY A 234 -9.25 -2.35 19.82
C GLY A 234 -10.03 -1.87 18.62
N SER A 235 -10.80 -0.82 18.85
CA SER A 235 -11.50 -0.11 17.80
C SER A 235 -11.10 1.35 17.85
N GLY A 236 -10.84 1.92 16.68
CA GLY A 236 -10.64 3.34 16.50
C GLY A 236 -11.78 3.96 15.71
N THR A 237 -11.98 5.26 15.92
CA THR A 237 -12.83 6.11 15.08
C THR A 237 -12.01 7.32 14.67
N GLY A 238 -12.02 7.64 13.38
CA GLY A 238 -11.29 8.76 12.82
C GLY A 238 -12.17 9.64 11.94
N GLN A 239 -11.84 10.93 11.93
CA GLN A 239 -12.30 11.95 10.98
C GLN A 239 -11.11 12.88 10.70
N LEU A 240 -11.26 13.81 9.76
CA LEU A 240 -10.21 14.81 9.52
C LEU A 240 -9.81 15.52 10.83
N ASN A 241 -8.50 15.65 11.06
CA ASN A 241 -7.91 16.23 12.27
C ASN A 241 -8.27 15.55 13.59
N TYR A 242 -8.95 14.40 13.60
CA TYR A 242 -9.29 13.75 14.86
C TYR A 242 -9.30 12.23 14.75
N TYR A 243 -8.58 11.60 15.65
CA TYR A 243 -8.60 10.15 15.81
C TYR A 243 -8.75 9.80 17.29
N SER A 244 -9.51 8.76 17.58
CA SER A 244 -9.56 8.17 18.92
C SER A 244 -9.55 6.67 18.84
N PHE A 245 -8.80 6.03 19.74
CA PHE A 245 -8.68 4.59 19.81
C PHE A 245 -8.87 4.11 21.24
N LYS A 246 -9.48 2.92 21.36
CA LYS A 246 -9.59 2.20 22.62
C LYS A 246 -9.24 0.74 22.38
N GLY A 247 -8.16 0.28 23.00
CA GLY A 247 -7.67 -1.09 22.89
C GLY A 247 -7.55 -1.77 24.25
N ASN A 248 -7.75 -3.09 24.25
CA ASN A 248 -7.50 -3.96 25.40
C ASN A 248 -6.31 -4.86 25.09
N TYR A 249 -5.35 -4.92 26.02
CA TYR A 249 -4.10 -5.64 25.85
C TYR A 249 -3.80 -6.49 27.07
N GLN A 250 -3.21 -7.66 26.83
CA GLN A 250 -2.66 -8.50 27.86
C GLN A 250 -1.33 -7.94 28.38
N VAL A 251 -1.06 -8.11 29.67
CA VAL A 251 0.23 -7.78 30.29
C VAL A 251 0.63 -8.83 31.31
N ASP A 252 1.94 -9.00 31.50
CA ASP A 252 2.47 -9.79 32.60
C ASP A 252 2.17 -9.09 33.94
N GLN A 253 2.03 -9.85 35.04
CA GLN A 253 1.75 -9.26 36.36
C GLN A 253 2.86 -8.32 36.85
N SER A 254 4.11 -8.57 36.44
CA SER A 254 5.26 -7.70 36.74
C SER A 254 5.12 -6.31 36.13
N PHE A 255 4.33 -6.16 35.05
CA PHE A 255 4.08 -4.87 34.40
C PHE A 255 3.66 -3.79 35.41
N TRP A 256 2.84 -4.15 36.39
CA TRP A 256 2.30 -3.23 37.40
C TRP A 256 3.30 -2.81 38.48
N GLN A 257 4.48 -3.43 38.53
CA GLN A 257 5.49 -3.16 39.54
C GLN A 257 6.51 -2.10 39.10
N GLY A 258 6.50 -1.75 37.82
CA GLY A 258 7.47 -0.86 37.20
C GLY A 258 6.96 0.55 36.92
N ASP A 259 7.86 1.36 36.38
CA ASP A 259 7.54 2.67 35.82
C ASP A 259 6.97 2.49 34.41
N HIS A 260 5.89 3.21 34.09
CA HIS A 260 5.14 3.01 32.86
C HIS A 260 5.48 4.08 31.83
N TYR A 261 5.57 3.67 30.57
CA TYR A 261 5.96 4.55 29.47
C TYR A 261 5.11 4.29 28.23
N VAL A 262 5.00 5.31 27.39
CA VAL A 262 4.63 5.16 25.99
C VAL A 262 5.81 5.56 25.11
N HIS A 263 6.07 4.75 24.10
CA HIS A 263 6.93 5.11 22.99
C HIS A 263 6.05 5.51 21.80
N LEU A 264 6.24 6.73 21.29
CA LEU A 264 5.66 7.19 20.03
C LEU A 264 6.70 7.01 18.93
N TYR A 265 6.42 6.11 17.97
CA TYR A 265 7.35 5.79 16.89
C TYR A 265 7.26 6.83 15.77
N TYR A 266 6.07 6.99 15.21
CA TYR A 266 5.81 7.93 14.13
C TYR A 266 4.37 8.42 14.15
N ILE A 267 4.17 9.59 13.55
CA ILE A 267 2.85 10.08 13.15
C ILE A 267 2.64 9.81 11.66
N SER A 268 1.47 9.30 11.31
CA SER A 268 1.05 9.17 9.93
C SER A 268 0.04 10.26 9.58
N MET A 269 0.14 10.76 8.35
CA MET A 269 -0.80 11.69 7.74
C MET A 269 -1.23 11.13 6.38
N GLU A 270 -2.50 10.79 6.23
CA GLU A 270 -3.03 10.31 4.96
C GLU A 270 -3.29 11.50 4.04
N ILE A 271 -2.64 11.53 2.88
CA ILE A 271 -2.93 12.40 1.75
C ILE A 271 -3.84 11.63 0.80
N GLY A 272 -4.94 12.24 0.40
CA GLY A 272 -5.79 11.65 -0.60
C GLY A 272 -7.05 12.46 -0.81
N PRO A 273 -7.85 12.07 -1.80
CA PRO A 273 -9.18 12.64 -1.97
C PRO A 273 -10.05 12.32 -0.75
N TYR A 274 -10.18 13.28 0.17
CA TYR A 274 -11.14 13.20 1.29
C TYR A 274 -12.60 13.27 0.81
N TYR A 275 -12.78 13.64 -0.46
CA TYR A 275 -14.04 13.74 -1.19
C TYR A 275 -13.97 12.89 -2.47
N GLU A 276 -15.07 12.70 -3.17
CA GLU A 276 -15.20 11.74 -4.29
C GLU A 276 -14.32 12.03 -5.55
N ASN A 277 -13.46 13.06 -5.48
CA ASN A 277 -12.60 13.51 -6.57
C ASN A 277 -11.16 13.03 -6.37
N TYR A 278 -10.89 11.81 -6.79
CA TYR A 278 -9.53 11.27 -6.90
C TYR A 278 -8.70 12.12 -7.87
N PRO A 279 -7.45 12.49 -7.55
CA PRO A 279 -6.51 13.01 -8.54
C PRO A 279 -6.34 11.98 -9.66
N ARG A 280 -6.40 12.44 -10.92
CA ARG A 280 -6.38 11.57 -12.10
C ARG A 280 -5.42 12.08 -13.17
N LEU A 281 -4.77 11.16 -13.86
CA LEU A 281 -3.88 11.43 -14.98
C LEU A 281 -4.16 10.43 -16.10
N MET A 282 -4.50 10.93 -17.27
CA MET A 282 -4.53 10.11 -18.49
C MET A 282 -3.10 9.67 -18.81
N LEU A 283 -2.87 8.37 -18.93
CA LEU A 283 -1.57 7.84 -19.30
C LEU A 283 -1.43 7.92 -20.81
N ILE A 284 -0.47 8.73 -21.25
CA ILE A 284 -0.15 8.98 -22.66
C ILE A 284 1.25 8.43 -22.91
N GLU A 285 1.43 7.78 -24.06
CA GLU A 285 2.73 7.30 -24.52
C GLU A 285 3.65 8.50 -24.74
N GLY A 286 4.82 8.47 -24.10
CA GLY A 286 5.85 9.49 -24.25
C GLY A 286 6.67 9.32 -25.53
N GLU A 287 7.34 10.40 -25.95
CA GLU A 287 8.25 10.40 -27.11
C GLU A 287 9.60 9.69 -26.87
#